data_AF-A0A1E3PLI8-F1
#
_entry.id   AF-A0A1E3PLI8-F1
#
_cell.length_a   1.000
_cell.length_b   1.000
_cell.length_c   1.000
_cell.angle_alpha   90.00
_cell.angle_beta   90.00
_cell.angle_gamma   90.00
#
_symmetry.space_group_name_H-M   'P 1'
#
loop_
_entity.id
_entity.type
_entity.pdbx_description
1 polymer ?
#
loop_
_entity_poly.entity_id
_entity_poly.type
_entity_poly.pdbx_seq_one_letter_code
_entity_poly.pdbx_strand_id
1 'polypeptide(L)'
;MNSDSFRTITVLPINTGIPVNEFGSKLLNAFLNIGRNAVAIDQVTILSHLGRHAFTKMGKLKLAGYLADLEERHQTVIFIADTSVNSLWTQRCISQADCILLVSDALSSPDIGDYERLVIGMNTTARTELVLVHSERYIQPGLTKLWLKNRVWVHSHHHIQMQLHSFNDEDNAKLSPISTVLSDRLALIKSKVQKLQSGLMSRYKLRRGIIYTAHNKSYKNDFNRLARILSGQAVGLVLGGGGARGIAHIGVIKALEDFGIPIDIVGGTSIGSFVGGLYARDYDLVQIYGRAKRFSGRMASIWRMICDLTYPATSYTTGHEFNRGIWKSFGDSRIEDFWLKYYNNTTNITHSRMEVHTSGYAWRYIRASMSLAGLLPPMVDNDGSMLLDGGYMDNLTVEEMKSQGASVIISVDVGSIDETTPMSYGDSLSGLWVLFNRWNFFSRQPNIPSLAEIQARLAYVSSVGALNRAKDSPGVMYLRPPIDDYATLDFGKFDEIYTVGAQYGSSILQALVKTGELQIPGANITKTGHRIKTVTRRNSI
;
A
#
# COMPACT_ATOMS: atom_id res chain seq x y z
N MET A 1 -2.73 5.95 23.04
CA MET A 1 -3.53 7.05 22.46
C MET A 1 -3.78 6.67 21.00
N ASN A 2 -4.91 6.02 20.69
CA ASN A 2 -5.29 5.65 19.32
C ASN A 2 -6.30 6.66 18.79
N SER A 3 -5.84 7.84 18.38
CA SER A 3 -6.72 8.95 17.95
C SER A 3 -6.29 9.58 16.63
N ASP A 4 -5.89 8.79 15.64
CA ASP A 4 -5.48 9.28 14.31
C ASP A 4 -6.68 9.62 13.38
N SER A 5 -7.84 9.88 13.98
CA SER A 5 -9.02 10.32 13.24
C SER A 5 -9.03 11.84 13.17
N PHE A 6 -8.88 12.41 11.98
CA PHE A 6 -9.00 13.85 11.80
C PHE A 6 -10.45 14.32 11.94
N ARG A 7 -10.67 15.39 12.72
CA ARG A 7 -11.98 16.00 12.89
C ARG A 7 -12.21 17.06 11.82
N THR A 8 -11.21 17.89 11.54
CA THR A 8 -11.28 18.90 10.48
C THR A 8 -10.28 18.62 9.36
N ILE A 9 -10.79 18.56 8.12
CA ILE A 9 -10.00 18.23 6.93
C ILE A 9 -10.17 19.33 5.89
N THR A 10 -9.08 19.96 5.47
CA THR A 10 -9.10 20.98 4.41
C THR A 10 -8.64 20.39 3.08
N VAL A 11 -9.45 20.55 2.04
CA VAL A 11 -9.11 20.23 0.65
C VAL A 11 -8.56 21.50 -0.01
N LEU A 12 -7.27 21.48 -0.35
CA LEU A 12 -6.55 22.62 -0.92
C LEU A 12 -5.96 22.24 -2.28
N PRO A 13 -6.22 22.99 -3.37
CA PRO A 13 -5.58 22.74 -4.65
C PRO A 13 -4.13 23.24 -4.64
N ILE A 14 -3.20 22.50 -5.26
CA ILE A 14 -1.82 23.01 -5.48
C ILE A 14 -1.81 24.03 -6.62
N ASN A 15 -2.51 23.70 -7.72
CA ASN A 15 -2.57 24.50 -8.94
C ASN A 15 -4.02 24.96 -9.21
N THR A 16 -4.18 26.10 -9.88
CA THR A 16 -5.50 26.57 -10.33
C THR A 16 -6.08 25.62 -11.38
N GLY A 17 -7.39 25.36 -11.33
CA GLY A 17 -8.10 24.53 -12.31
C GLY A 17 -8.40 23.10 -11.86
N ILE A 18 -8.06 22.74 -10.62
CA ILE A 18 -8.44 21.45 -10.03
C ILE A 18 -9.86 21.56 -9.47
N PRO A 19 -10.79 20.63 -9.80
CA PRO A 19 -12.17 20.67 -9.32
C PRO A 19 -12.27 20.21 -7.84
N VAL A 20 -11.86 21.08 -6.92
CA VAL A 20 -11.86 20.80 -5.47
C VAL A 20 -13.25 20.60 -4.89
N ASN A 21 -14.29 21.22 -5.47
CA ASN A 21 -15.69 21.01 -5.09
C ASN A 21 -16.15 19.59 -5.44
N GLU A 22 -15.81 19.11 -6.64
CA GLU A 22 -16.11 17.72 -7.03
C GLU A 22 -15.36 16.73 -6.14
N PHE A 23 -14.07 16.99 -5.88
CA PHE A 23 -13.26 16.17 -4.99
C PHE A 23 -13.86 16.13 -3.56
N GLY A 24 -14.21 17.27 -3.00
CA GLY A 24 -14.81 17.40 -1.67
C GLY A 24 -16.15 16.68 -1.57
N SER A 25 -17.02 16.79 -2.58
CA SER A 25 -18.32 16.07 -2.60
C SER A 25 -18.14 14.55 -2.69
N LYS A 26 -17.18 14.05 -3.47
CA LYS A 26 -16.86 12.62 -3.53
C LYS A 26 -16.28 12.12 -2.21
N LEU A 27 -15.43 12.91 -1.57
CA LEU A 27 -14.88 12.58 -0.27
C LEU A 27 -15.97 12.55 0.82
N LEU A 28 -16.90 13.51 0.81
CA LEU A 28 -18.07 13.51 1.70
C LEU A 28 -18.90 12.23 1.53
N ASN A 29 -19.25 11.87 0.29
CA ASN A 29 -19.98 10.64 0.00
C ASN A 29 -19.22 9.40 0.47
N ALA A 30 -17.89 9.39 0.39
CA ALA A 30 -17.07 8.31 0.90
C ALA A 30 -17.11 8.20 2.43
N PHE A 31 -17.08 9.32 3.18
CA PHE A 31 -17.28 9.32 4.63
C PHE A 31 -18.67 8.78 5.02
N LEU A 32 -19.71 9.18 4.29
CA LEU A 32 -21.06 8.65 4.53
C LEU A 32 -21.14 7.14 4.23
N ASN A 33 -20.50 6.66 3.17
CA ASN A 33 -20.46 5.24 2.81
C ASN A 33 -19.76 4.36 3.85
N ILE A 34 -18.75 4.88 4.56
CA ILE A 34 -18.09 4.14 5.65
C ILE A 34 -18.85 4.23 6.98
N GLY A 35 -19.99 4.95 7.02
CA GLY A 35 -20.83 5.11 8.21
C GLY A 35 -20.38 6.25 9.14
N ARG A 36 -19.59 7.20 8.66
CA ARG A 36 -19.15 8.38 9.41
C ARG A 36 -20.05 9.57 9.15
N ASN A 37 -20.46 10.28 10.21
CA ASN A 37 -21.19 11.53 10.08
C ASN A 37 -20.24 12.66 9.68
N ALA A 38 -20.33 13.09 8.42
CA ALA A 38 -19.48 14.15 7.88
C ALA A 38 -20.30 15.24 7.17
N VAL A 39 -19.73 16.44 7.09
CA VAL A 39 -20.28 17.57 6.34
C VAL A 39 -19.17 18.24 5.53
N ALA A 40 -19.49 18.72 4.33
CA ALA A 40 -18.56 19.53 3.53
C ALA A 40 -19.06 20.97 3.43
N ILE A 41 -18.13 21.91 3.52
CA ILE A 41 -18.43 23.34 3.56
C ILE A 41 -17.53 24.06 2.55
N ASP A 42 -18.16 24.83 1.69
CA ASP A 42 -17.54 25.74 0.73
C ASP A 42 -17.85 27.21 1.10
N GLN A 43 -17.27 28.16 0.37
CA GLN A 43 -17.54 29.57 0.62
C GLN A 43 -19.03 29.91 0.45
N VAL A 44 -19.69 29.31 -0.55
CA VAL A 44 -21.09 29.56 -0.90
C VAL A 44 -22.02 29.17 0.26
N THR A 45 -21.81 28.01 0.87
CA THR A 45 -22.59 27.52 2.01
C THR A 45 -22.43 28.42 3.24
N ILE A 46 -21.26 29.01 3.44
CA ILE A 46 -21.04 29.96 4.54
C ILE A 46 -21.72 31.29 4.28
N LEU A 47 -21.63 31.80 3.06
CA LEU A 47 -22.26 33.05 2.69
C LEU A 47 -23.79 32.95 2.70
N SER A 48 -24.36 31.78 2.40
CA SER A 48 -25.80 31.56 2.50
C SER A 48 -26.28 31.56 3.95
N HIS A 49 -25.49 31.02 4.89
CA HIS A 49 -25.87 30.93 6.31
C HIS A 49 -25.57 32.23 7.10
N LEU A 50 -24.40 32.84 6.90
CA LEU A 50 -23.93 34.00 7.68
C LEU A 50 -24.11 35.34 6.95
N GLY A 51 -24.46 35.31 5.66
CA GLY A 51 -24.60 36.48 4.81
C GLY A 51 -23.27 37.08 4.34
N ARG A 52 -23.36 38.11 3.50
CA ARG A 52 -22.23 38.82 2.86
C ARG A 52 -21.15 39.37 3.80
N HIS A 53 -21.48 39.56 5.09
CA HIS A 53 -20.55 40.11 6.08
C HIS A 53 -19.76 39.05 6.85
N ALA A 54 -19.88 37.76 6.50
CA ALA A 54 -19.22 36.64 7.18
C ALA A 54 -17.69 36.83 7.35
N PHE A 55 -17.04 37.42 6.34
CA PHE A 55 -15.58 37.61 6.32
C PHE A 55 -15.12 39.01 6.80
N THR A 56 -16.02 39.83 7.33
CA THR A 56 -15.65 41.12 7.95
C THR A 56 -15.13 40.93 9.37
N LYS A 57 -14.48 41.95 9.95
CA LYS A 57 -14.03 41.92 11.36
C LYS A 57 -15.15 41.55 12.33
N MET A 58 -16.37 42.04 12.10
CA MET A 58 -17.55 41.72 12.92
C MET A 58 -18.11 40.32 12.66
N GLY A 59 -17.97 39.80 11.43
CA GLY A 59 -18.44 38.46 11.05
C GLY A 59 -17.57 37.31 11.57
N LYS A 60 -16.29 37.58 11.85
CA LYS A 60 -15.30 36.56 12.28
C LYS A 60 -15.75 35.76 13.52
N LEU A 61 -16.38 36.41 14.50
CA LEU A 61 -16.84 35.74 15.72
C LEU A 61 -18.06 34.85 15.44
N LYS A 62 -18.98 35.31 14.58
CA LYS A 62 -20.13 34.50 14.14
C LYS A 62 -19.69 33.29 13.31
N LEU A 63 -18.71 33.48 12.42
CA LEU A 63 -18.08 32.41 11.66
C LEU A 63 -17.47 31.37 12.59
N ALA A 64 -16.63 31.79 13.54
CA ALA A 64 -16.00 30.87 14.49
C ALA A 64 -17.03 30.09 15.31
N GLY A 65 -18.08 30.75 15.80
CA GLY A 65 -19.18 30.08 16.52
C GLY A 65 -19.93 29.07 15.66
N TYR A 66 -20.18 29.39 14.39
CA TYR A 66 -20.84 28.46 13.46
C TYR A 66 -19.96 27.24 13.13
N LEU A 67 -18.66 27.44 12.91
CA LEU A 67 -17.73 26.33 12.67
C LEU A 67 -17.61 25.41 13.89
N ALA A 68 -17.59 25.98 15.11
CA ALA A 68 -17.59 25.19 16.34
C ALA A 68 -18.87 24.35 16.50
N ASP A 69 -20.05 24.90 16.17
CA ASP A 69 -21.32 24.16 16.19
C ASP A 69 -21.32 23.00 15.17
N LEU A 70 -20.74 23.20 13.98
CA LEU A 70 -20.59 22.11 13.01
C LEU A 70 -19.62 21.02 13.48
N GLU A 71 -18.49 21.42 14.08
CA GLU A 71 -17.54 20.48 14.67
C GLU A 71 -18.16 19.68 15.82
N GLU A 72 -19.10 20.25 16.58
CA GLU A 72 -19.84 19.54 17.63
C GLU A 72 -20.86 18.54 17.07
N ARG A 73 -21.59 18.90 16.01
CA ARG A 73 -22.64 18.06 15.41
C ARG A 73 -22.12 16.94 14.51
N HIS A 74 -20.98 17.13 13.88
CA HIS A 74 -20.41 16.19 12.92
C HIS A 74 -19.08 15.61 13.43
N GLN A 75 -18.84 14.34 13.13
CA GLN A 75 -17.57 13.68 13.50
C GLN A 75 -16.42 14.17 12.63
N THR A 76 -16.70 14.54 11.39
CA THR A 76 -15.70 15.05 10.44
C THR A 76 -16.28 16.24 9.65
N VAL A 77 -15.54 17.34 9.60
CA VAL A 77 -15.88 18.55 8.84
C VAL A 77 -14.85 18.73 7.72
N ILE A 78 -15.32 18.81 6.47
CA ILE A 78 -14.48 18.99 5.29
C ILE A 78 -14.59 20.44 4.83
N PHE A 79 -13.49 21.18 4.90
CA PHE A 79 -13.37 22.53 4.39
C PHE A 79 -12.86 22.51 2.95
N ILE A 80 -13.64 23.06 2.02
CA ILE A 80 -13.25 23.13 0.61
C ILE A 80 -12.71 24.53 0.32
N ALA A 81 -11.42 24.62 -0.01
CA ALA A 81 -10.79 25.87 -0.43
C ALA A 81 -11.03 26.11 -1.92
N ASP A 82 -12.24 26.56 -2.25
CA ASP A 82 -12.72 26.88 -3.60
C ASP A 82 -12.33 28.29 -4.09
N THR A 83 -11.74 29.10 -3.21
CA THR A 83 -11.36 30.49 -3.49
C THR A 83 -9.88 30.69 -3.78
N SER A 84 -9.53 31.87 -4.32
CA SER A 84 -8.15 32.26 -4.58
C SER A 84 -7.26 32.24 -3.33
N VAL A 85 -5.94 32.17 -3.53
CA VAL A 85 -4.92 32.07 -2.48
C VAL A 85 -5.07 33.16 -1.41
N ASN A 86 -5.36 34.41 -1.81
CA ASN A 86 -5.46 35.56 -0.90
C ASN A 86 -6.83 35.70 -0.21
N SER A 87 -7.75 34.77 -0.45
CA SER A 87 -9.08 34.81 0.16
C SER A 87 -9.00 34.55 1.66
N LEU A 88 -9.79 35.32 2.42
CA LEU A 88 -9.97 35.09 3.85
C LEU A 88 -10.55 33.71 4.14
N TRP A 89 -11.32 33.13 3.20
CA TRP A 89 -11.86 31.78 3.33
C TRP A 89 -10.76 30.72 3.28
N THR A 90 -9.91 30.74 2.24
CA THR A 90 -8.76 29.82 2.10
C THR A 90 -7.85 29.86 3.33
N GLN A 91 -7.52 31.07 3.83
CA GLN A 91 -6.73 31.22 5.05
C GLN A 91 -7.43 30.62 6.28
N ARG A 92 -8.76 30.75 6.38
CA ARG A 92 -9.53 30.14 7.47
C ARG A 92 -9.49 28.62 7.41
N CYS A 93 -9.69 28.03 6.23
CA CYS A 93 -9.61 26.59 6.03
C CYS A 93 -8.25 26.03 6.47
N ILE A 94 -7.15 26.71 6.11
CA ILE A 94 -5.80 26.29 6.50
C ILE A 94 -5.59 26.40 8.02
N SER A 95 -6.10 27.46 8.65
CA SER A 95 -5.91 27.70 10.09
C SER A 95 -6.73 26.77 11.00
N GLN A 96 -7.87 26.27 10.52
CA GLN A 96 -8.80 25.44 11.32
C GLN A 96 -8.58 23.93 11.12
N ALA A 97 -7.82 23.53 10.11
CA ALA A 97 -7.63 22.13 9.78
C ALA A 97 -6.70 21.39 10.75
N ASP A 98 -7.09 20.17 11.12
CA ASP A 98 -6.20 19.15 11.68
C ASP A 98 -5.37 18.49 10.58
N CYS A 99 -5.98 18.31 9.40
CA CYS A 99 -5.35 17.72 8.22
C CYS A 99 -5.59 18.56 6.96
N ILE A 100 -4.53 18.78 6.18
CA ILE A 100 -4.59 19.49 4.90
C ILE A 100 -4.26 18.51 3.77
N LEU A 101 -5.24 18.29 2.90
CA LEU A 101 -5.12 17.52 1.66
C LEU A 101 -4.71 18.44 0.52
N LEU A 102 -3.46 18.32 0.07
CA LEU A 102 -2.94 19.03 -1.09
C LEU A 102 -3.29 18.24 -2.34
N VAL A 103 -4.28 18.69 -3.09
CA VAL A 103 -4.77 18.01 -4.29
C VAL A 103 -4.05 18.55 -5.52
N SER A 104 -3.51 17.66 -6.35
CA SER A 104 -2.95 18.01 -7.66
C SER A 104 -3.20 16.94 -8.70
N ASP A 105 -3.28 17.35 -9.97
CA ASP A 105 -3.10 16.43 -11.09
C ASP A 105 -1.66 15.90 -11.08
N ALA A 106 -1.51 14.58 -11.15
CA ALA A 106 -0.21 13.91 -11.14
C ALA A 106 0.68 14.30 -12.33
N LEU A 107 0.07 14.65 -13.47
CA LEU A 107 0.79 15.03 -14.69
C LEU A 107 1.16 16.53 -14.75
N SER A 108 0.66 17.33 -13.81
CA SER A 108 1.01 18.75 -13.71
C SER A 108 2.44 18.95 -13.20
N SER A 109 2.94 20.19 -13.27
CA SER A 109 4.29 20.53 -12.79
C SER A 109 4.42 20.27 -11.28
N PRO A 110 5.47 19.55 -10.83
CA PRO A 110 5.70 19.26 -9.41
C PRO A 110 6.34 20.43 -8.64
N ASP A 111 6.37 21.62 -9.22
CA ASP A 111 6.89 22.82 -8.57
C ASP A 111 5.98 23.25 -7.41
N ILE A 112 6.51 24.04 -6.49
CA ILE A 112 5.76 24.51 -5.32
C ILE A 112 4.78 25.59 -5.78
N GLY A 113 3.48 25.32 -5.63
CA GLY A 113 2.38 26.21 -5.99
C GLY A 113 2.16 27.35 -4.98
N ASP A 114 1.34 28.34 -5.36
CA ASP A 114 1.08 29.51 -4.51
C ASP A 114 0.29 29.17 -3.24
N TYR A 115 -0.64 28.21 -3.32
CA TYR A 115 -1.36 27.69 -2.16
C TYR A 115 -0.42 26.99 -1.17
N GLU A 116 0.60 26.29 -1.66
CA GLU A 116 1.59 25.63 -0.80
C GLU A 116 2.49 26.66 -0.10
N ARG A 117 2.89 27.72 -0.80
CA ARG A 117 3.63 28.83 -0.18
C ARG A 117 2.82 29.50 0.93
N LEU A 118 1.50 29.60 0.77
CA LEU A 118 0.62 30.10 1.82
C LEU A 118 0.61 29.17 3.05
N VAL A 119 0.49 27.85 2.85
CA VAL A 119 0.53 26.87 3.95
C VAL A 119 1.85 26.95 4.71
N ILE A 120 2.97 27.00 3.99
CA ILE A 120 4.31 27.14 4.58
C ILE A 120 4.43 28.49 5.33
N GLY A 121 3.96 29.59 4.73
CA GLY A 121 4.01 30.92 5.34
C GLY A 121 3.14 31.08 6.58
N MET A 122 2.08 30.27 6.72
CA MET A 122 1.18 30.30 7.88
C MET A 122 1.69 29.49 9.08
N ASN A 123 2.77 28.70 8.94
CA ASN A 123 3.33 27.85 9.99
C ASN A 123 2.27 27.00 10.74
N THR A 124 1.36 26.38 9.99
CA THR A 124 0.32 25.53 10.57
C THR A 124 0.89 24.25 11.19
N THR A 125 0.27 23.78 12.27
CA THR A 125 0.57 22.48 12.91
C THR A 125 -0.21 21.33 12.28
N ALA A 126 -1.07 21.61 11.30
CA ALA A 126 -1.89 20.61 10.63
C ALA A 126 -1.03 19.56 9.92
N ARG A 127 -1.48 18.30 9.96
CA ARG A 127 -0.84 17.22 9.19
C ARG A 127 -1.12 17.40 7.70
N THR A 128 -0.07 17.40 6.91
CA THR A 128 -0.14 17.67 5.47
C THR A 128 0.01 16.38 4.68
N GLU A 129 -0.98 16.09 3.83
CA GLU A 129 -0.98 14.91 2.97
C GLU A 129 -1.15 15.30 1.50
N LEU A 130 -0.35 14.68 0.63
CA LEU A 130 -0.37 14.95 -0.82
C LEU A 130 -1.32 13.97 -1.51
N VAL A 131 -2.30 14.50 -2.24
CA VAL A 131 -3.22 13.70 -3.07
C VAL A 131 -2.90 13.94 -4.53
N LEU A 132 -2.33 12.92 -5.18
CA LEU A 132 -2.10 12.91 -6.62
C LEU A 132 -3.29 12.26 -7.32
N VAL A 133 -3.97 13.05 -8.13
CA VAL A 133 -5.11 12.62 -8.92
C VAL A 133 -4.63 12.10 -10.27
N HIS A 134 -5.13 10.93 -10.67
CA HIS A 134 -4.84 10.29 -11.94
C HIS A 134 -6.14 10.01 -12.69
N SER A 135 -6.15 10.21 -14.01
CA SER A 135 -7.29 9.83 -14.86
C SER A 135 -7.47 8.30 -14.94
N GLU A 136 -6.37 7.57 -14.92
CA GLU A 136 -6.30 6.11 -14.98
C GLU A 136 -5.49 5.56 -13.80
N ARG A 137 -5.69 4.29 -13.44
CA ARG A 137 -4.91 3.59 -12.38
C ARG A 137 -3.52 3.18 -12.85
N TYR A 138 -2.78 4.11 -13.43
CA TYR A 138 -1.42 3.90 -13.91
C TYR A 138 -0.53 5.04 -13.45
N ILE A 139 0.57 4.70 -12.78
CA ILE A 139 1.57 5.66 -12.33
C ILE A 139 2.85 5.42 -13.13
N GLN A 140 3.40 6.49 -13.71
CA GLN A 140 4.70 6.42 -14.37
C GLN A 140 5.81 6.24 -13.32
N PRO A 141 6.73 5.28 -13.48
CA PRO A 141 7.86 5.11 -12.56
C PRO A 141 8.68 6.39 -12.39
N GLY A 142 8.93 6.78 -11.14
CA GLY A 142 9.68 7.97 -10.75
C GLY A 142 8.88 9.26 -10.67
N LEU A 143 7.59 9.26 -11.05
CA LEU A 143 6.75 10.46 -11.05
C LEU A 143 6.57 10.99 -9.62
N THR A 144 6.26 10.12 -8.67
CA THR A 144 5.94 10.52 -7.29
C THR A 144 7.16 11.05 -6.57
N LYS A 145 8.34 10.52 -6.89
CA LYS A 145 9.62 11.02 -6.36
C LYS A 145 9.83 12.51 -6.69
N LEU A 146 9.45 12.95 -7.89
CA LEU A 146 9.61 14.36 -8.29
C LEU A 146 8.74 15.28 -7.44
N TRP A 147 7.52 14.84 -7.11
CA TRP A 147 6.62 15.56 -6.21
C TRP A 147 7.16 15.63 -4.79
N LEU A 148 7.62 14.50 -4.24
CA LEU A 148 8.10 14.40 -2.87
C LEU A 148 9.45 15.08 -2.65
N LYS A 149 10.32 15.16 -3.67
CA LYS A 149 11.65 15.79 -3.58
C LYS A 149 11.58 17.23 -3.06
N ASN A 150 10.59 18.00 -3.49
CA ASN A 150 10.42 19.41 -3.10
C ASN A 150 9.52 19.58 -1.87
N ARG A 151 9.01 18.48 -1.28
CA ARG A 151 7.94 18.46 -0.27
C ARG A 151 8.30 17.56 0.92
N VAL A 152 9.49 17.75 1.48
CA VAL A 152 9.99 16.96 2.63
C VAL A 152 9.10 17.14 3.87
N TRP A 153 8.31 18.21 3.93
CA TRP A 153 7.36 18.51 5.01
C TRP A 153 5.99 17.81 4.87
N VAL A 154 5.76 17.07 3.79
CA VAL A 154 4.54 16.26 3.62
C VAL A 154 4.70 14.93 4.34
N HIS A 155 3.68 14.53 5.10
CA HIS A 155 3.73 13.35 5.97
C HIS A 155 3.35 12.05 5.25
N SER A 156 2.43 12.13 4.29
CA SER A 156 1.90 10.97 3.55
C SER A 156 1.45 11.41 2.16
N HIS A 157 1.40 10.47 1.22
CA HIS A 157 0.84 10.70 -0.12
C HIS A 157 -0.13 9.60 -0.54
N HIS A 158 -1.08 9.97 -1.39
CA HIS A 158 -2.19 9.12 -1.85
C HIS A 158 -2.42 9.28 -3.35
N HIS A 159 -2.60 8.16 -4.05
CA HIS A 159 -2.93 8.13 -5.48
C HIS A 159 -4.41 7.87 -5.67
N ILE A 160 -5.17 8.82 -6.23
CA ILE A 160 -6.62 8.69 -6.39
C ILE A 160 -6.98 8.72 -7.86
N GLN A 161 -7.87 7.81 -8.28
CA GLN A 161 -8.44 7.89 -9.61
C GLN A 161 -9.62 8.85 -9.64
N MET A 162 -9.54 9.90 -10.45
CA MET A 162 -10.65 10.80 -10.75
C MET A 162 -10.48 11.37 -12.16
N GLN A 163 -11.55 11.38 -12.94
CA GLN A 163 -11.54 12.02 -14.26
C GLN A 163 -11.52 13.54 -14.08
N LEU A 164 -10.36 14.13 -14.29
CA LEU A 164 -10.22 15.56 -14.42
C LEU A 164 -10.76 15.96 -15.80
N HIS A 165 -11.86 16.70 -15.82
CA HIS A 165 -12.34 17.31 -17.05
C HIS A 165 -11.35 18.42 -17.41
N SER A 166 -10.51 18.19 -18.41
CA SER A 166 -9.70 19.26 -18.97
C SER A 166 -10.64 20.31 -19.54
N PHE A 167 -10.73 21.47 -18.91
CA PHE A 167 -11.45 22.66 -19.37
C PHE A 167 -10.86 23.28 -20.66
N ASN A 168 -10.45 22.47 -21.64
CA ASN A 168 -9.65 22.92 -22.77
C ASN A 168 -10.22 22.61 -24.17
N ASP A 169 -11.42 22.04 -24.32
CA ASP A 169 -11.96 21.74 -25.67
C ASP A 169 -13.26 22.44 -26.06
N GLU A 170 -13.94 23.24 -25.20
CA GLU A 170 -15.19 23.94 -25.61
C GLU A 170 -15.24 25.45 -25.40
N ASP A 171 -14.51 26.04 -24.42
CA ASP A 171 -14.66 27.48 -24.10
C ASP A 171 -13.70 28.43 -24.84
N ASN A 172 -12.73 27.92 -25.60
CA ASN A 172 -11.83 28.76 -26.42
C ASN A 172 -12.46 29.24 -27.75
N ALA A 173 -13.76 28.97 -27.99
CA ALA A 173 -14.45 29.38 -29.21
C ALA A 173 -15.02 30.81 -29.17
N LYS A 174 -14.89 31.55 -28.06
CA LYS A 174 -15.45 32.91 -27.95
C LYS A 174 -14.56 33.84 -27.13
N LEU A 175 -13.52 34.42 -27.74
CA LEU A 175 -12.98 35.73 -27.35
C LEU A 175 -12.33 36.38 -28.58
N SER A 176 -12.70 37.63 -28.83
CA SER A 176 -12.36 38.46 -29.98
C SER A 176 -10.88 38.87 -30.03
N PRO A 177 -10.35 39.26 -31.22
CA PRO A 177 -8.93 39.38 -31.47
C PRO A 177 -8.41 40.75 -31.04
N ILE A 178 -7.22 40.81 -30.45
CA ILE A 178 -6.13 41.75 -30.77
C ILE A 178 -5.01 41.54 -29.74
N SER A 179 -3.80 41.34 -30.26
CA SER A 179 -2.53 41.04 -29.58
C SER A 179 -2.42 39.60 -29.03
N THR A 180 -1.69 38.74 -29.77
CA THR A 180 -0.61 37.87 -29.26
C THR A 180 -0.30 36.67 -30.17
N VAL A 181 0.27 36.92 -31.35
CA VAL A 181 0.70 35.86 -32.29
C VAL A 181 1.83 34.97 -31.73
N LEU A 182 2.55 35.43 -30.70
CA LEU A 182 3.66 34.70 -30.05
C LEU A 182 3.18 33.74 -28.95
N SER A 183 2.20 34.11 -28.13
CA SER A 183 1.66 33.21 -27.10
C SER A 183 0.84 32.08 -27.71
N ASP A 184 0.12 32.35 -28.80
CA ASP A 184 -0.68 31.34 -29.50
C ASP A 184 0.20 30.25 -30.11
N ARG A 185 1.37 30.61 -30.67
CA ARG A 185 2.33 29.63 -31.16
C ARG A 185 2.93 28.80 -30.04
N LEU A 186 3.26 29.40 -28.90
CA LEU A 186 3.77 28.68 -27.73
C LEU A 186 2.71 27.76 -27.10
N ALA A 187 1.46 28.19 -27.02
CA ALA A 187 0.34 27.38 -26.54
C ALA A 187 0.03 26.24 -27.52
N LEU A 188 0.07 26.48 -28.83
CA LEU A 188 -0.07 25.46 -29.87
C LEU A 188 1.07 24.44 -29.86
N ILE A 189 2.31 24.89 -29.60
CA ILE A 189 3.46 23.99 -29.46
C ILE A 189 3.32 23.15 -28.19
N LYS A 190 2.96 23.75 -27.05
CA LYS A 190 2.69 23.01 -25.81
C LYS A 190 1.58 21.98 -26.02
N SER A 191 0.46 22.34 -26.65
CA SER A 191 -0.64 21.41 -26.90
C SER A 191 -0.28 20.31 -27.90
N LYS A 192 0.54 20.60 -28.92
CA LYS A 192 1.10 19.58 -29.83
C LYS A 192 2.05 18.65 -29.11
N VAL A 193 2.94 19.14 -28.25
CA VAL A 193 3.86 18.33 -27.45
C VAL A 193 3.07 17.43 -26.49
N GLN A 194 2.02 17.97 -25.86
CA GLN A 194 1.16 17.22 -24.95
C GLN A 194 0.32 16.16 -25.69
N LYS A 195 -0.19 16.46 -26.89
CA LYS A 195 -0.85 15.49 -27.79
C LYS A 195 0.12 14.43 -28.32
N LEU A 196 1.37 14.79 -28.60
CA LEU A 196 2.41 13.85 -29.01
C LEU A 196 2.82 12.94 -27.85
N GLN A 197 2.94 13.46 -26.62
CA GLN A 197 3.20 12.67 -25.43
C GLN A 197 2.05 11.72 -25.13
N SER A 198 0.79 12.18 -25.19
CA SER A 198 -0.39 11.33 -24.97
C SER A 198 -0.54 10.28 -26.07
N GLY A 199 -0.25 10.63 -27.33
CA GLY A 199 -0.23 9.71 -28.47
C GLY A 199 0.89 8.66 -28.38
N LEU A 200 2.09 9.06 -27.95
CA LEU A 200 3.21 8.15 -27.67
C LEU A 200 2.90 7.22 -26.51
N MET A 201 2.32 7.74 -25.41
CA MET A 201 1.84 6.95 -24.27
C MET A 201 0.78 5.95 -24.70
N SER A 202 -0.20 6.34 -25.52
CA SER A 202 -1.23 5.45 -26.06
C SER A 202 -0.64 4.35 -26.95
N ARG A 203 0.35 4.67 -27.79
CA ARG A 203 1.08 3.68 -28.60
C ARG A 203 1.97 2.77 -27.75
N TYR A 204 2.51 3.28 -26.64
CA TYR A 204 3.28 2.50 -25.66
C TYR A 204 2.37 1.54 -24.87
N LYS A 205 1.14 1.95 -24.53
CA LYS A 205 0.09 1.13 -23.91
C LYS A 205 -0.29 -0.07 -24.79
N LEU A 206 -0.46 0.14 -26.10
CA LEU A 206 -0.82 -0.93 -27.04
C LEU A 206 0.28 -1.99 -27.17
N ARG A 207 1.56 -1.59 -27.14
CA ARG A 207 2.71 -2.50 -27.28
C ARG A 207 2.98 -3.38 -26.05
N ARG A 208 2.50 -3.01 -24.86
CA ARG A 208 2.74 -3.76 -23.61
C ARG A 208 1.52 -4.50 -23.03
N GLY A 209 0.36 -4.43 -23.66
CA GLY A 209 -0.82 -5.20 -23.24
C GLY A 209 -1.23 -4.93 -21.78
N ILE A 210 -1.11 -3.69 -21.33
CA ILE A 210 -1.52 -3.31 -19.97
C ILE A 210 -3.03 -3.09 -19.98
N ILE A 211 -3.78 -4.19 -19.84
CA ILE A 211 -5.22 -4.15 -19.59
C ILE A 211 -5.38 -4.02 -18.07
N TYR A 212 -5.76 -2.83 -17.60
CA TYR A 212 -6.22 -2.66 -16.22
C TYR A 212 -7.65 -3.19 -16.10
N THR A 213 -7.81 -4.38 -15.54
CA THR A 213 -9.12 -4.96 -15.25
C THR A 213 -9.64 -4.44 -13.90
N ALA A 214 -9.93 -3.14 -13.82
CA ALA A 214 -10.54 -2.55 -12.64
C ALA A 214 -11.72 -1.64 -13.01
N HIS A 215 -12.66 -2.18 -13.79
CA HIS A 215 -13.98 -1.56 -13.93
C HIS A 215 -14.77 -1.75 -12.62
N ASN A 216 -15.08 -0.64 -11.94
CA ASN A 216 -16.26 -0.46 -11.08
C ASN A 216 -16.55 -1.49 -9.96
N LYS A 217 -15.53 -1.97 -9.24
CA LYS A 217 -15.81 -2.67 -7.97
C LYS A 217 -15.92 -1.67 -6.81
N SER A 218 -17.09 -1.59 -6.17
CA SER A 218 -17.37 -0.62 -5.09
C SER A 218 -16.35 -0.63 -3.95
N TYR A 219 -15.85 -1.82 -3.55
CA TYR A 219 -14.86 -1.95 -2.49
C TYR A 219 -13.46 -1.44 -2.87
N LYS A 220 -13.15 -1.30 -4.16
CA LYS A 220 -11.89 -0.73 -4.65
C LYS A 220 -11.97 0.78 -4.89
N ASN A 221 -12.97 1.47 -4.33
CA ASN A 221 -13.11 2.91 -4.49
C ASN A 221 -12.01 3.66 -3.71
N ASP A 222 -11.21 4.46 -4.42
CA ASP A 222 -10.05 5.18 -3.86
C ASP A 222 -10.47 6.27 -2.86
N PHE A 223 -11.66 6.86 -3.03
CA PHE A 223 -12.21 7.82 -2.05
C PHE A 223 -12.64 7.13 -0.76
N ASN A 224 -13.22 5.93 -0.84
CA ASN A 224 -13.55 5.14 0.36
C ASN A 224 -12.27 4.73 1.11
N ARG A 225 -11.20 4.40 0.38
CA ARG A 225 -9.88 4.16 0.97
C ARG A 225 -9.33 5.40 1.67
N LEU A 226 -9.35 6.56 1.00
CA LEU A 226 -8.91 7.81 1.61
C LEU A 226 -9.71 8.14 2.88
N ALA A 227 -11.04 8.03 2.82
CA ALA A 227 -11.91 8.27 3.97
C ALA A 227 -11.61 7.32 5.13
N ARG A 228 -11.34 6.03 4.88
CA ARG A 228 -10.91 5.06 5.91
C ARG A 228 -9.56 5.43 6.54
N ILE A 229 -8.59 5.86 5.74
CA ILE A 229 -7.28 6.30 6.26
C ILE A 229 -7.45 7.54 7.15
N LEU A 230 -8.16 8.56 6.68
CA LEU A 230 -8.34 9.83 7.41
C LEU A 230 -9.22 9.70 8.66
N SER A 231 -10.09 8.69 8.72
CA SER A 231 -10.92 8.38 9.89
C SER A 231 -10.26 7.43 10.89
N GLY A 232 -9.04 6.96 10.62
CA GLY A 232 -8.38 5.92 11.45
C GLY A 232 -9.09 4.57 11.39
N GLN A 233 -9.82 4.29 10.31
CA GLN A 233 -10.53 3.03 10.04
C GLN A 233 -9.87 2.24 8.89
N ALA A 234 -8.57 2.47 8.63
CA ALA A 234 -7.84 1.80 7.56
C ALA A 234 -7.77 0.29 7.80
N VAL A 235 -7.89 -0.47 6.70
CA VAL A 235 -7.70 -1.92 6.66
C VAL A 235 -6.30 -2.24 6.16
N GLY A 236 -5.48 -2.82 7.03
CA GLY A 236 -4.12 -3.25 6.74
C GLY A 236 -4.05 -4.72 6.33
N LEU A 237 -3.27 -5.03 5.30
CA LEU A 237 -2.89 -6.40 4.93
C LEU A 237 -1.40 -6.61 5.25
N VAL A 238 -1.08 -7.56 6.13
CA VAL A 238 0.29 -7.95 6.47
C VAL A 238 0.56 -9.34 5.92
N LEU A 239 1.58 -9.47 5.07
CA LEU A 239 1.96 -10.74 4.44
C LEU A 239 3.31 -11.23 4.97
N GLY A 240 3.30 -12.39 5.62
CA GLY A 240 4.50 -12.97 6.21
C GLY A 240 5.46 -13.62 5.21
N GLY A 241 6.69 -13.86 5.67
CA GLY A 241 7.72 -14.61 4.95
C GLY A 241 7.55 -16.13 5.05
N GLY A 242 8.04 -16.85 4.05
CA GLY A 242 7.96 -18.32 3.96
C GLY A 242 8.40 -18.94 2.63
N GLY A 243 9.15 -18.21 1.78
CA GLY A 243 9.59 -18.70 0.47
C GLY A 243 8.43 -19.08 -0.46
N ALA A 244 8.49 -20.24 -1.12
CA ALA A 244 7.47 -20.72 -2.05
C ALA A 244 6.06 -20.83 -1.43
N ARG A 245 5.97 -21.09 -0.11
CA ARG A 245 4.70 -21.11 0.64
C ARG A 245 3.91 -19.80 0.50
N GLY A 246 4.60 -18.68 0.31
CA GLY A 246 3.99 -17.36 0.09
C GLY A 246 3.15 -17.24 -1.18
N ILE A 247 3.17 -18.21 -2.09
CA ILE A 247 2.22 -18.27 -3.22
C ILE A 247 0.77 -18.34 -2.70
N ALA A 248 0.55 -18.90 -1.51
CA ALA A 248 -0.75 -18.95 -0.85
C ALA A 248 -1.33 -17.54 -0.58
N HIS A 249 -0.48 -16.52 -0.39
CA HIS A 249 -0.91 -15.13 -0.22
C HIS A 249 -1.77 -14.65 -1.39
N ILE A 250 -1.43 -15.04 -2.61
CA ILE A 250 -2.21 -14.67 -3.82
C ILE A 250 -3.61 -15.29 -3.77
N GLY A 251 -3.71 -16.52 -3.27
CA GLY A 251 -4.98 -17.21 -3.06
C GLY A 251 -5.83 -16.54 -1.98
N VAL A 252 -5.21 -16.14 -0.85
CA VAL A 252 -5.91 -15.42 0.22
C VAL A 252 -6.38 -14.04 -0.26
N ILE A 253 -5.55 -13.28 -0.96
CA ILE A 253 -5.92 -11.99 -1.55
C ILE A 253 -7.12 -12.14 -2.50
N LYS A 254 -7.13 -13.20 -3.32
CA LYS A 254 -8.28 -13.50 -4.18
C LYS A 254 -9.55 -13.68 -3.35
N ALA A 255 -9.49 -14.47 -2.27
CA ALA A 255 -10.63 -14.66 -1.40
C ALA A 255 -11.09 -13.32 -0.80
N LEU A 256 -10.19 -12.48 -0.29
CA LEU A 256 -10.52 -11.14 0.22
C LEU A 256 -11.24 -10.30 -0.83
N GLU A 257 -10.76 -10.30 -2.08
CA GLU A 257 -11.39 -9.59 -3.19
C GLU A 257 -12.75 -10.16 -3.60
N ASP A 258 -12.94 -11.47 -3.52
CA ASP A 258 -14.20 -12.15 -3.84
C ASP A 258 -15.28 -11.85 -2.78
N PHE A 259 -14.87 -11.66 -1.51
CA PHE A 259 -15.73 -11.21 -0.41
C PHE A 259 -15.92 -9.69 -0.34
N GLY A 260 -15.25 -8.93 -1.23
CA GLY A 260 -15.37 -7.47 -1.30
C GLY A 260 -14.74 -6.74 -0.12
N ILE A 261 -13.72 -7.33 0.49
CA ILE A 261 -12.97 -6.71 1.59
C ILE A 261 -11.98 -5.68 1.01
N PRO A 262 -12.08 -4.40 1.38
CA PRO A 262 -11.12 -3.39 0.95
C PRO A 262 -9.77 -3.56 1.66
N ILE A 263 -8.69 -3.21 0.96
CA ILE A 263 -7.33 -3.18 1.49
C ILE A 263 -6.75 -1.79 1.21
N ASP A 264 -6.31 -1.11 2.27
CA ASP A 264 -5.90 0.29 2.21
C ASP A 264 -4.37 0.44 2.35
N ILE A 265 -3.75 -0.37 3.21
CA ILE A 265 -2.31 -0.38 3.48
C ILE A 265 -1.78 -1.82 3.36
N VAL A 266 -0.61 -2.01 2.75
CA VAL A 266 0.00 -3.32 2.55
C VAL A 266 1.39 -3.34 3.17
N GLY A 267 1.66 -4.31 4.03
CA GLY A 267 2.97 -4.59 4.60
C GLY A 267 3.41 -5.99 4.21
N GLY A 268 4.71 -6.21 4.06
CA GLY A 268 5.20 -7.56 3.84
C GLY A 268 6.66 -7.79 4.17
N THR A 269 6.94 -9.05 4.48
CA THR A 269 8.28 -9.55 4.79
C THR A 269 8.64 -10.68 3.82
N SER A 270 9.87 -10.70 3.29
CA SER A 270 10.35 -11.74 2.38
C SER A 270 9.42 -11.93 1.18
N ILE A 271 8.96 -13.16 0.90
CA ILE A 271 7.99 -13.42 -0.16
C ILE A 271 6.68 -12.61 0.00
N GLY A 272 6.27 -12.31 1.24
CA GLY A 272 5.14 -11.44 1.52
C GLY A 272 5.39 -10.01 1.05
N SER A 273 6.62 -9.50 1.14
CA SER A 273 7.01 -8.21 0.55
C SER A 273 6.88 -8.25 -0.98
N PHE A 274 7.27 -9.35 -1.62
CA PHE A 274 7.15 -9.53 -3.07
C PHE A 274 5.69 -9.55 -3.53
N VAL A 275 4.85 -10.41 -2.93
CA VAL A 275 3.43 -10.50 -3.29
C VAL A 275 2.67 -9.23 -2.93
N GLY A 276 2.93 -8.67 -1.75
CA GLY A 276 2.33 -7.43 -1.29
C GLY A 276 2.73 -6.23 -2.13
N GLY A 277 3.99 -6.18 -2.58
CA GLY A 277 4.47 -5.12 -3.48
C GLY A 277 3.84 -5.21 -4.86
N LEU A 278 3.67 -6.42 -5.40
CA LEU A 278 2.91 -6.61 -6.65
C LEU A 278 1.45 -6.17 -6.48
N TYR A 279 0.84 -6.48 -5.34
CA TYR A 279 -0.53 -6.08 -5.01
C TYR A 279 -0.70 -4.57 -4.88
N ALA A 280 0.18 -3.92 -4.13
CA ALA A 280 0.15 -2.48 -3.95
C ALA A 280 0.41 -1.70 -5.25
N ARG A 281 1.25 -2.25 -6.14
CA ARG A 281 1.55 -1.65 -7.43
C ARG A 281 0.41 -1.77 -8.44
N ASP A 282 -0.01 -3.00 -8.73
CA ASP A 282 -0.91 -3.27 -9.86
C ASP A 282 -2.38 -3.20 -9.45
N TYR A 283 -2.70 -3.41 -8.16
CA TYR A 283 -4.05 -3.44 -7.57
C TYR A 283 -5.07 -4.30 -8.35
N ASP A 284 -4.57 -5.26 -9.13
CA ASP A 284 -5.32 -6.19 -9.97
C ASP A 284 -4.74 -7.60 -9.85
N LEU A 285 -5.58 -8.54 -9.43
CA LEU A 285 -5.21 -9.92 -9.17
C LEU A 285 -4.65 -10.63 -10.41
N VAL A 286 -5.15 -10.31 -11.61
CA VAL A 286 -4.73 -10.99 -12.85
C VAL A 286 -3.26 -10.68 -13.16
N GLN A 287 -2.86 -9.42 -13.01
CA GLN A 287 -1.49 -8.98 -13.26
C GLN A 287 -0.53 -9.57 -12.22
N ILE A 288 -0.94 -9.57 -10.96
CA ILE A 288 -0.16 -10.13 -9.85
C ILE A 288 0.07 -11.63 -10.05
N TYR A 289 -0.98 -12.39 -10.36
CA TYR A 289 -0.87 -13.82 -10.64
C TYR A 289 0.10 -14.09 -11.79
N GLY A 290 -0.02 -13.36 -12.90
CA GLY A 290 0.86 -13.52 -14.06
C GLY A 290 2.34 -13.21 -13.76
N ARG A 291 2.62 -12.12 -13.04
CA ARG A 291 3.98 -11.74 -12.64
C ARG A 291 4.57 -12.72 -11.62
N ALA A 292 3.80 -13.12 -10.62
CA ALA A 292 4.22 -14.07 -9.60
C ALA A 292 4.48 -15.47 -10.18
N LYS A 293 3.65 -15.93 -11.12
CA LYS A 293 3.86 -17.21 -11.83
C LYS A 293 5.14 -17.19 -12.65
N ARG A 294 5.43 -16.08 -13.35
CA ARG A 294 6.70 -15.90 -14.08
C ARG A 294 7.90 -15.89 -13.13
N PHE A 295 7.82 -15.22 -11.99
CA PHE A 295 8.87 -15.23 -10.98
C PHE A 295 9.11 -16.65 -10.43
N SER A 296 8.06 -17.34 -10.03
CA SER A 296 8.13 -18.70 -9.48
C SER A 296 8.70 -19.69 -10.49
N GLY A 297 8.29 -19.63 -11.76
CA GLY A 297 8.87 -20.45 -12.82
C GLY A 297 10.35 -20.14 -13.10
N ARG A 298 10.84 -18.94 -12.78
CA ARG A 298 12.29 -18.65 -12.81
C ARG A 298 13.02 -19.26 -11.62
N MET A 299 12.45 -19.15 -10.42
CA MET A 299 13.05 -19.66 -9.18
C MET A 299 13.04 -21.18 -9.11
N ALA A 300 12.07 -21.84 -9.76
CA ALA A 300 12.03 -23.30 -9.90
C ALA A 300 13.14 -23.87 -10.81
N SER A 301 13.87 -23.02 -11.55
CA SER A 301 14.89 -23.48 -12.49
C SER A 301 16.23 -23.71 -11.80
N ILE A 302 16.52 -24.98 -11.49
CA ILE A 302 17.78 -25.42 -10.85
C ILE A 302 19.00 -24.96 -11.66
N TRP A 303 18.97 -25.07 -13.00
CA TRP A 303 20.08 -24.65 -13.86
C TRP A 303 20.45 -23.17 -13.67
N ARG A 304 19.47 -22.29 -13.51
CA ARG A 304 19.75 -20.85 -13.27
C ARG A 304 20.38 -20.61 -11.92
N MET A 305 19.95 -21.35 -10.90
CA MET A 305 20.54 -21.28 -9.56
C MET A 305 21.97 -21.81 -9.55
N ILE A 306 22.24 -22.92 -10.23
CA ILE A 306 23.60 -23.49 -10.37
C ILE A 306 24.53 -22.52 -11.10
N CYS A 307 24.07 -21.89 -12.18
CA CYS A 307 24.87 -20.91 -12.92
C CYS A 307 25.15 -19.62 -12.11
N ASP A 308 24.42 -19.39 -11.01
CA ASP A 308 24.59 -18.24 -10.12
C ASP A 308 25.43 -18.57 -8.87
N LEU A 309 25.96 -19.79 -8.77
CA LEU A 309 26.81 -20.21 -7.65
C LEU A 309 28.11 -19.41 -7.64
N THR A 310 28.56 -19.07 -6.44
CA THR A 310 29.81 -18.35 -6.21
C THR A 310 30.64 -19.04 -5.14
N TYR A 311 31.87 -18.56 -4.95
CA TYR A 311 32.72 -19.07 -3.88
C TYR A 311 32.09 -18.73 -2.52
N PRO A 312 31.78 -19.73 -1.67
CA PRO A 312 30.95 -19.54 -0.48
C PRO A 312 31.74 -18.94 0.70
N ALA A 313 32.37 -17.78 0.47
CA ALA A 313 32.95 -16.96 1.54
C ALA A 313 31.87 -16.19 2.31
N THR A 314 30.91 -15.63 1.58
CA THR A 314 29.80 -14.81 2.15
C THR A 314 28.44 -15.40 1.84
N SER A 315 28.25 -15.98 0.65
CA SER A 315 27.00 -16.58 0.20
C SER A 315 27.24 -17.67 -0.85
N TYR A 316 26.32 -18.62 -0.97
CA TYR A 316 26.39 -19.68 -1.98
C TYR A 316 26.12 -19.17 -3.40
N THR A 317 25.32 -18.11 -3.55
CA THR A 317 25.01 -17.51 -4.86
C THR A 317 25.47 -16.06 -4.92
N THR A 318 25.70 -15.52 -6.14
CA THR A 318 25.92 -14.07 -6.30
C THR A 318 24.62 -13.27 -6.12
N GLY A 319 23.47 -13.93 -6.30
CA GLY A 319 22.14 -13.33 -6.26
C GLY A 319 21.76 -12.58 -7.53
N HIS A 320 22.57 -12.65 -8.59
CA HIS A 320 22.29 -11.96 -9.86
C HIS A 320 20.97 -12.44 -10.49
N GLU A 321 20.73 -13.76 -10.53
CA GLU A 321 19.51 -14.30 -11.14
C GLU A 321 18.28 -13.96 -10.31
N PHE A 322 18.42 -13.90 -8.98
CA PHE A 322 17.37 -13.50 -8.07
C PHE A 322 17.04 -12.01 -8.24
N ASN A 323 18.05 -11.13 -8.30
CA ASN A 323 17.90 -9.70 -8.58
C ASN A 323 17.18 -9.48 -9.91
N ARG A 324 17.59 -10.21 -10.95
CA ARG A 324 16.96 -10.15 -12.28
C ARG A 324 15.53 -10.66 -12.26
N GLY A 325 15.22 -11.68 -11.45
CA GLY A 325 13.87 -12.19 -11.24
C GLY A 325 12.93 -11.11 -10.68
N ILE A 326 13.35 -10.43 -9.61
CA ILE A 326 12.55 -9.37 -8.98
C ILE A 326 12.49 -8.13 -9.88
N TRP A 327 13.60 -7.71 -10.48
CA TRP A 327 13.61 -6.57 -11.41
C TRP A 327 12.72 -6.80 -12.63
N LYS A 328 12.60 -8.04 -13.16
CA LYS A 328 11.62 -8.32 -14.24
C LYS A 328 10.16 -8.16 -13.78
N SER A 329 9.89 -8.36 -12.50
CA SER A 329 8.55 -8.20 -11.92
C SER A 329 8.22 -6.74 -11.64
N PHE A 330 9.20 -5.95 -11.17
CA PHE A 330 8.99 -4.57 -10.71
C PHE A 330 9.53 -3.48 -11.65
N GLY A 331 10.49 -3.78 -12.52
CA GLY A 331 11.19 -2.81 -13.35
C GLY A 331 11.77 -1.66 -12.52
N ASP A 332 11.64 -0.44 -13.04
CA ASP A 332 12.16 0.77 -12.40
C ASP A 332 11.14 1.44 -11.46
N SER A 333 10.05 0.74 -11.12
CA SER A 333 9.05 1.23 -10.16
C SER A 333 9.67 1.46 -8.80
N ARG A 334 9.35 2.60 -8.20
CA ARG A 334 9.68 2.92 -6.82
C ARG A 334 8.51 2.62 -5.90
N ILE A 335 8.80 2.44 -4.62
CA ILE A 335 7.77 2.18 -3.60
C ILE A 335 6.80 3.35 -3.52
N GLU A 336 7.31 4.58 -3.60
CA GLU A 336 6.47 5.79 -3.61
C GLU A 336 5.48 5.83 -4.79
N ASP A 337 5.70 5.08 -5.88
CA ASP A 337 4.81 5.06 -7.05
C ASP A 337 3.72 3.97 -6.98
N PHE A 338 3.61 3.24 -5.86
CA PHE A 338 2.59 2.20 -5.73
C PHE A 338 1.20 2.82 -5.52
N TRP A 339 0.17 2.16 -6.06
CA TRP A 339 -1.21 2.65 -5.97
C TRP A 339 -1.74 2.61 -4.53
N LEU A 340 -1.40 1.54 -3.80
CA LEU A 340 -1.64 1.42 -2.37
C LEU A 340 -0.40 1.82 -1.58
N LYS A 341 -0.62 2.33 -0.37
CA LYS A 341 0.46 2.56 0.59
C LYS A 341 1.10 1.21 0.91
N TYR A 342 2.41 1.14 0.74
CA TYR A 342 3.18 -0.09 0.91
C TYR A 342 4.44 0.16 1.71
N TYR A 343 4.78 -0.80 2.56
CA TYR A 343 6.09 -0.88 3.19
C TYR A 343 6.62 -2.30 3.11
N ASN A 344 7.95 -2.44 3.15
CA ASN A 344 8.62 -3.72 3.36
C ASN A 344 9.52 -3.68 4.58
N ASN A 345 9.72 -4.84 5.19
CA ASN A 345 10.59 -5.00 6.34
C ASN A 345 11.91 -5.70 5.96
N THR A 346 13.01 -5.25 6.53
CA THR A 346 14.34 -5.85 6.40
C THR A 346 15.04 -5.89 7.77
N THR A 347 16.00 -6.81 7.89
CA THR A 347 16.87 -6.86 9.08
C THR A 347 18.18 -6.16 8.75
N ASN A 348 18.46 -5.03 9.41
CA ASN A 348 19.75 -4.37 9.32
C ASN A 348 20.72 -5.02 10.30
N ILE A 349 21.71 -5.75 9.78
CA ILE A 349 22.72 -6.44 10.59
C ILE A 349 23.89 -5.55 11.00
N THR A 350 24.08 -4.39 10.36
CA THR A 350 25.08 -3.41 10.78
C THR A 350 24.66 -2.74 12.09
N HIS A 351 23.37 -2.42 12.22
CA HIS A 351 22.81 -1.75 13.39
C HIS A 351 21.96 -2.66 14.29
N SER A 352 21.84 -3.95 13.95
CA SER A 352 21.06 -4.95 14.68
C SER A 352 19.61 -4.52 14.96
N ARG A 353 18.94 -3.95 13.96
CA ARG A 353 17.57 -3.43 14.10
C ARG A 353 16.70 -3.77 12.90
N MET A 354 15.39 -3.71 13.12
CA MET A 354 14.39 -3.74 12.07
C MET A 354 14.43 -2.43 11.27
N GLU A 355 14.39 -2.52 9.93
CA GLU A 355 14.27 -1.35 9.06
C GLU A 355 13.11 -1.50 8.09
N VAL A 356 12.22 -0.51 8.11
CA VAL A 356 11.01 -0.43 7.32
C VAL A 356 11.22 0.54 6.16
N HIS A 357 11.02 0.06 4.94
CA HIS A 357 11.23 0.86 3.73
C HIS A 357 9.91 1.23 3.07
N THR A 358 9.66 2.53 2.98
CA THR A 358 8.48 3.15 2.32
C THR A 358 8.84 3.93 1.05
N SER A 359 10.12 4.03 0.71
CA SER A 359 10.60 4.78 -0.46
C SER A 359 11.80 4.11 -1.13
N GLY A 360 12.06 4.48 -2.39
CA GLY A 360 13.17 4.00 -3.20
C GLY A 360 12.81 2.84 -4.14
N TYR A 361 13.81 2.23 -4.79
CA TYR A 361 13.55 1.22 -5.83
C TYR A 361 12.95 -0.05 -5.22
N ALA A 362 11.72 -0.37 -5.63
CA ALA A 362 10.97 -1.48 -5.02
C ALA A 362 11.71 -2.81 -5.15
N TRP A 363 12.28 -3.10 -6.33
CA TRP A 363 13.00 -4.35 -6.56
C TRP A 363 14.19 -4.55 -5.60
N ARG A 364 14.86 -3.47 -5.19
CA ARG A 364 16.06 -3.51 -4.33
C ARG A 364 15.70 -3.85 -2.89
N TYR A 365 14.70 -3.18 -2.33
CA TYR A 365 14.28 -3.41 -0.95
C TYR A 365 13.45 -4.70 -0.79
N ILE A 366 12.64 -5.07 -1.80
CA ILE A 366 12.00 -6.39 -1.85
C ILE A 366 13.06 -7.49 -1.92
N ARG A 367 14.11 -7.29 -2.73
CA ARG A 367 15.25 -8.21 -2.77
C ARG A 367 15.94 -8.32 -1.42
N ALA A 368 16.19 -7.21 -0.75
CA ALA A 368 16.80 -7.17 0.58
C ALA A 368 15.94 -7.94 1.60
N SER A 369 14.63 -7.73 1.58
CA SER A 369 13.65 -8.42 2.43
C SER A 369 13.61 -9.93 2.16
N MET A 370 14.05 -10.39 0.99
CA MET A 370 14.14 -11.81 0.61
C MET A 370 15.57 -12.39 0.70
N SER A 371 16.52 -11.66 1.30
CA SER A 371 17.92 -12.10 1.44
C SER A 371 18.08 -13.11 2.58
N LEU A 372 17.91 -14.40 2.29
CA LEU A 372 18.24 -15.45 3.26
C LEU A 372 19.76 -15.54 3.49
N ALA A 373 20.16 -15.49 4.76
CA ALA A 373 21.56 -15.58 5.17
C ALA A 373 22.20 -16.88 4.67
N GLY A 374 23.43 -16.80 4.18
CA GLY A 374 24.17 -17.92 3.59
C GLY A 374 23.76 -18.26 2.15
N LEU A 375 22.49 -18.11 1.76
CA LEU A 375 22.06 -18.36 0.38
C LEU A 375 22.38 -17.18 -0.55
N LEU A 376 22.02 -15.98 -0.10
CA LEU A 376 22.09 -14.73 -0.86
C LEU A 376 22.98 -13.73 -0.12
N PRO A 377 23.77 -12.92 -0.83
CA PRO A 377 24.58 -11.90 -0.16
C PRO A 377 23.67 -10.81 0.42
N PRO A 378 24.06 -10.19 1.56
CA PRO A 378 23.38 -9.01 2.09
C PRO A 378 23.29 -7.89 1.06
N MET A 379 22.17 -7.19 1.03
CA MET A 379 22.00 -6.02 0.19
C MET A 379 22.51 -4.79 0.92
N VAL A 380 23.39 -4.01 0.29
CA VAL A 380 23.92 -2.80 0.89
C VAL A 380 23.03 -1.62 0.55
N ASP A 381 22.58 -0.87 1.57
CA ASP A 381 21.83 0.36 1.38
C ASP A 381 22.75 1.55 1.02
N ASN A 382 22.18 2.71 0.67
CA ASN A 382 22.94 3.89 0.28
C ASN A 382 23.87 4.40 1.39
N ASP A 383 23.50 4.13 2.65
CA ASP A 383 24.27 4.53 3.83
C ASP A 383 25.39 3.51 4.19
N GLY A 384 25.56 2.45 3.38
CA GLY A 384 26.53 1.39 3.63
C GLY A 384 26.05 0.30 4.60
N SER A 385 24.83 0.42 5.12
CA SER A 385 24.20 -0.60 5.97
C SER A 385 23.93 -1.91 5.22
N MET A 386 24.12 -3.05 5.88
CA MET A 386 23.85 -4.37 5.31
C MET A 386 22.46 -4.86 5.71
N LEU A 387 21.65 -5.21 4.71
CA LEU A 387 20.26 -5.62 4.85
C LEU A 387 20.08 -7.11 4.49
N LEU A 388 19.39 -7.82 5.37
CA LEU A 388 18.96 -9.21 5.21
C LEU A 388 17.44 -9.35 5.31
N ASP A 389 16.95 -10.59 5.17
CA ASP A 389 15.53 -10.91 5.26
C ASP A 389 14.92 -10.33 6.55
N GLY A 390 13.79 -9.63 6.41
CA GLY A 390 13.09 -9.01 7.55
C GLY A 390 12.51 -10.03 8.53
N GLY A 391 12.37 -11.28 8.10
CA GLY A 391 11.79 -12.37 8.89
C GLY A 391 12.57 -12.70 10.14
N TYR A 392 13.88 -12.39 10.18
CA TYR A 392 14.71 -12.61 11.37
C TYR A 392 14.26 -11.73 12.54
N MET A 393 13.92 -10.45 12.29
CA MET A 393 13.42 -9.55 13.32
C MET A 393 11.91 -9.70 13.53
N ASP A 394 11.14 -9.59 12.45
CA ASP A 394 9.68 -9.65 12.50
C ASP A 394 9.10 -10.18 11.17
N ASN A 395 8.70 -11.44 11.19
CA ASN A 395 8.10 -12.08 10.02
C ASN A 395 6.68 -11.59 9.74
N LEU A 396 5.95 -11.11 10.75
CA LEU A 396 4.55 -10.71 10.63
C LEU A 396 4.35 -9.36 11.32
N THR A 397 4.64 -8.29 10.56
CA THR A 397 4.75 -6.89 11.00
C THR A 397 3.43 -6.22 11.40
N VAL A 398 2.70 -6.83 12.33
CA VAL A 398 1.42 -6.32 12.83
C VAL A 398 1.59 -5.07 13.68
N GLU A 399 2.62 -5.02 14.54
CA GLU A 399 2.93 -3.83 15.35
C GLU A 399 3.23 -2.61 14.46
N GLU A 400 4.01 -2.79 13.39
CA GLU A 400 4.25 -1.73 12.41
C GLU A 400 2.99 -1.37 11.62
N MET A 401 2.14 -2.33 11.25
CA MET A 401 0.88 -2.00 10.59
C MET A 401 -0.05 -1.16 11.49
N LYS A 402 -0.04 -1.42 12.81
CA LYS A 402 -0.76 -0.57 13.79
C LYS A 402 -0.15 0.82 13.89
N SER A 403 1.18 0.95 13.89
CA SER A 403 1.88 2.25 13.93
C SER A 403 1.54 3.11 12.70
N GLN A 404 1.25 2.47 11.56
CA GLN A 404 0.82 3.12 10.33
C GLN A 404 -0.66 3.55 10.31
N GLY A 405 -1.41 3.32 11.40
CA GLY A 405 -2.80 3.76 11.59
C GLY A 405 -3.88 2.77 11.13
N ALA A 406 -3.54 1.49 10.91
CA ALA A 406 -4.54 0.48 10.57
C ALA A 406 -5.33 0.03 11.81
N SER A 407 -6.65 0.03 11.68
CA SER A 407 -7.58 -0.39 12.75
C SER A 407 -7.89 -1.89 12.70
N VAL A 408 -8.08 -2.41 11.48
CA VAL A 408 -8.35 -3.81 11.20
C VAL A 408 -7.16 -4.33 10.41
N ILE A 409 -6.50 -5.37 10.92
CA ILE A 409 -5.30 -5.93 10.32
C ILE A 409 -5.57 -7.37 9.94
N ILE A 410 -5.46 -7.68 8.66
CA ILE A 410 -5.52 -9.04 8.14
C ILE A 410 -4.08 -9.50 7.96
N SER A 411 -3.66 -10.47 8.76
CA SER A 411 -2.28 -10.97 8.77
C SER A 411 -2.24 -12.39 8.26
N VAL A 412 -1.45 -12.66 7.22
CA VAL A 412 -1.31 -13.98 6.62
C VAL A 412 0.07 -14.54 6.93
N ASP A 413 0.11 -15.64 7.69
CA ASP A 413 1.33 -16.34 8.07
C ASP A 413 1.53 -17.58 7.20
N VAL A 414 2.72 -17.66 6.59
CA VAL A 414 3.16 -18.75 5.73
C VAL A 414 4.51 -19.32 6.19
N GLY A 415 4.95 -18.97 7.40
CA GLY A 415 6.19 -19.42 8.00
C GLY A 415 6.13 -20.89 8.43
N SER A 416 7.30 -21.45 8.75
CA SER A 416 7.38 -22.80 9.33
C SER A 416 6.74 -22.84 10.72
N ILE A 417 6.23 -24.01 11.12
CA ILE A 417 5.80 -24.24 12.50
C ILE A 417 7.05 -24.38 13.35
N ASP A 418 7.12 -23.63 14.45
CA ASP A 418 8.18 -23.80 15.43
C ASP A 418 7.98 -25.10 16.22
N GLU A 419 8.97 -25.99 16.16
CA GLU A 419 8.99 -27.18 17.01
C GLU A 419 9.38 -26.79 18.44
N THR A 420 8.40 -26.83 19.33
CA THR A 420 8.55 -26.52 20.77
C THR A 420 8.71 -27.77 21.64
N THR A 421 9.03 -28.91 21.03
CA THR A 421 9.21 -30.19 21.72
C THR A 421 10.24 -30.06 22.85
N PRO A 422 9.87 -30.28 24.11
CA PRO A 422 10.81 -30.26 25.22
C PRO A 422 11.90 -31.31 25.04
N MET A 423 13.15 -30.94 25.31
CA MET A 423 14.31 -31.82 25.19
C MET A 423 14.77 -32.25 26.59
N SER A 424 15.10 -33.53 26.76
CA SER A 424 15.49 -34.11 28.06
C SER A 424 16.72 -35.02 27.91
N TYR A 425 17.85 -34.47 27.46
CA TYR A 425 19.11 -35.20 27.30
C TYR A 425 20.14 -34.94 28.41
N GLY A 426 19.79 -34.19 29.47
CA GLY A 426 20.69 -33.86 30.59
C GLY A 426 21.67 -32.72 30.27
N ASP A 427 22.76 -32.62 31.05
CA ASP A 427 23.71 -31.49 31.00
C ASP A 427 24.81 -31.65 29.93
N SER A 428 24.94 -32.83 29.31
CA SER A 428 25.97 -33.11 28.30
C SER A 428 25.43 -34.00 27.20
N LEU A 429 25.95 -33.82 25.98
CA LEU A 429 25.47 -34.53 24.80
C LEU A 429 26.62 -35.11 23.99
N SER A 430 26.59 -36.43 23.78
CA SER A 430 27.54 -37.11 22.89
C SER A 430 27.04 -37.11 21.45
N GLY A 431 27.85 -36.59 20.52
CA GLY A 431 27.49 -36.56 19.09
C GLY A 431 27.27 -37.94 18.47
N LEU A 432 28.00 -38.96 18.92
CA LEU A 432 27.78 -40.35 18.50
C LEU A 432 26.41 -40.85 18.97
N TRP A 433 26.03 -40.54 20.22
CA TRP A 433 24.71 -40.90 20.73
C TRP A 433 23.59 -40.22 19.93
N VAL A 434 23.74 -38.94 19.56
CA VAL A 434 22.78 -38.22 18.69
C VAL A 434 22.62 -38.93 17.35
N LEU A 435 23.73 -39.34 16.72
CA LEU A 435 23.72 -40.04 15.44
C LEU A 435 22.97 -41.38 15.54
N PHE A 436 23.25 -42.16 16.58
CA PHE A 436 22.55 -43.42 16.84
C PHE A 436 21.08 -43.22 17.20
N ASN A 437 20.76 -42.21 18.01
CA ASN A 437 19.40 -41.88 18.41
C ASN A 437 18.53 -41.48 17.21
N ARG A 438 19.10 -40.73 16.24
CA ARG A 438 18.40 -40.38 14.99
C ARG A 438 18.06 -41.59 14.12
N TRP A 439 18.88 -42.63 14.13
CA TRP A 439 18.59 -43.87 13.39
C TRP A 439 17.61 -44.75 14.17
N ASN A 440 17.69 -44.76 15.50
CA ASN A 440 16.91 -45.66 16.33
C ASN A 440 15.40 -45.30 16.36
N PHE A 441 14.62 -45.98 15.51
CA PHE A 441 13.16 -45.82 15.43
C PHE A 441 12.42 -46.16 16.74
N PHE A 442 13.04 -46.93 17.65
CA PHE A 442 12.44 -47.32 18.93
C PHE A 442 12.81 -46.38 20.09
N SER A 443 13.58 -45.32 19.84
CA SER A 443 13.92 -44.36 20.88
C SER A 443 12.69 -43.59 21.38
N ARG A 444 12.59 -43.44 22.70
CA ARG A 444 11.57 -42.60 23.36
C ARG A 444 11.96 -41.12 23.41
N GLN A 445 13.22 -40.79 23.10
CA GLN A 445 13.72 -39.43 23.15
C GLN A 445 13.50 -38.74 21.80
N PRO A 446 12.97 -37.50 21.78
CA PRO A 446 12.81 -36.74 20.55
C PRO A 446 14.18 -36.51 19.87
N ASN A 447 14.15 -36.36 18.55
CA ASN A 447 15.36 -36.08 17.80
C ASN A 447 15.92 -34.72 18.20
N ILE A 448 17.19 -34.72 18.62
CA ILE A 448 17.87 -33.49 18.99
C ILE A 448 18.16 -32.67 17.72
N PRO A 449 17.90 -31.35 17.75
CA PRO A 449 18.13 -30.50 16.60
C PRO A 449 19.60 -30.53 16.14
N SER A 450 19.82 -30.53 14.83
CA SER A 450 21.17 -30.42 14.27
C SER A 450 21.77 -29.03 14.51
N LEU A 451 23.10 -28.88 14.38
CA LEU A 451 23.75 -27.57 14.49
C LEU A 451 23.12 -26.53 13.55
N ALA A 452 22.79 -26.94 12.32
CA ALA A 452 22.13 -26.07 11.35
C ALA A 452 20.72 -25.67 11.79
N GLU A 453 19.94 -26.60 12.37
CA GLU A 453 18.61 -26.30 12.91
C GLU A 453 18.68 -25.38 14.13
N ILE A 454 19.67 -25.55 15.01
CA ILE A 454 19.88 -24.66 16.16
C ILE A 454 20.20 -23.24 15.69
N GLN A 455 21.11 -23.09 14.72
CA GLN A 455 21.45 -21.78 14.15
C GLN A 455 20.24 -21.14 13.44
N ALA A 456 19.44 -21.93 12.72
CA ALA A 456 18.21 -21.44 12.10
C ALA A 456 17.19 -20.97 13.14
N ARG A 457 16.96 -21.74 14.22
CA ARG A 457 16.06 -21.34 15.33
C ARG A 457 16.54 -20.06 16.01
N LEU A 458 17.85 -19.94 16.25
CA LEU A 458 18.44 -18.75 16.84
C LEU A 458 18.23 -17.51 15.96
N ALA A 459 18.35 -17.66 14.63
CA ALA A 459 18.18 -16.55 13.70
C ALA A 459 16.76 -15.95 13.71
N TYR A 460 15.72 -16.74 14.06
CA TYR A 460 14.33 -16.29 14.09
C TYR A 460 13.78 -16.05 15.50
N VAL A 461 14.60 -16.13 16.55
CA VAL A 461 14.14 -16.05 17.94
C VAL A 461 13.35 -14.78 18.26
N SER A 462 13.77 -13.63 17.73
CA SER A 462 13.07 -12.35 17.85
C SER A 462 11.70 -12.37 17.19
N SER A 463 11.63 -13.01 16.02
CA SER A 463 10.43 -13.11 15.20
C SER A 463 9.34 -13.94 15.85
N VAL A 464 9.71 -15.05 16.52
CA VAL A 464 8.75 -15.90 17.25
C VAL A 464 8.06 -15.11 18.37
N GLY A 465 8.83 -14.30 19.11
CA GLY A 465 8.29 -13.41 20.12
C GLY A 465 7.32 -12.37 19.55
N ALA A 466 7.67 -11.74 18.42
CA ALA A 466 6.81 -10.78 17.73
C ALA A 466 5.52 -11.43 17.19
N LEU A 467 5.63 -12.63 16.60
CA LEU A 467 4.51 -13.39 16.06
C LEU A 467 3.48 -13.75 17.14
N ASN A 468 3.92 -14.14 18.34
CA ASN A 468 2.99 -14.44 19.43
C ASN A 468 2.25 -13.17 19.89
N ARG A 469 2.92 -12.03 20.02
CA ARG A 469 2.26 -10.74 20.30
C ARG A 469 1.31 -10.30 19.19
N ALA A 470 1.62 -10.62 17.93
CA ALA A 470 0.79 -10.32 16.79
C ALA A 470 -0.53 -11.12 16.80
N LYS A 471 -0.52 -12.37 17.27
CA LYS A 471 -1.74 -13.21 17.38
C LYS A 471 -2.71 -12.69 18.43
N ASP A 472 -2.20 -12.23 19.57
CA ASP A 472 -3.01 -11.77 20.71
C ASP A 472 -3.45 -10.30 20.58
N SER A 473 -2.99 -9.62 19.53
CA SER A 473 -3.21 -8.21 19.33
C SER A 473 -4.68 -7.89 18.95
N PRO A 474 -5.33 -6.90 19.58
CA PRO A 474 -6.71 -6.54 19.24
C PRO A 474 -6.79 -6.00 17.81
N GLY A 475 -7.88 -6.30 17.11
CA GLY A 475 -8.12 -5.88 15.72
C GLY A 475 -7.37 -6.71 14.66
N VAL A 476 -6.71 -7.80 15.05
CA VAL A 476 -5.95 -8.66 14.14
C VAL A 476 -6.73 -9.91 13.77
N MET A 477 -6.84 -10.16 12.48
CA MET A 477 -7.32 -11.41 11.91
C MET A 477 -6.12 -12.23 11.44
N TYR A 478 -5.78 -13.25 12.22
CA TYR A 478 -4.69 -14.15 11.92
C TYR A 478 -5.15 -15.29 11.00
N LEU A 479 -4.51 -15.38 9.83
CA LEU A 479 -4.78 -16.38 8.80
C LEU A 479 -3.51 -17.21 8.56
N ARG A 480 -3.60 -18.53 8.73
CA ARG A 480 -2.49 -19.46 8.46
C ARG A 480 -2.97 -20.60 7.54
N PRO A 481 -2.76 -20.48 6.22
CA PRO A 481 -3.14 -21.53 5.28
C PRO A 481 -2.41 -22.86 5.58
N PRO A 482 -3.04 -24.03 5.34
CA PRO A 482 -2.44 -25.34 5.59
C PRO A 482 -1.42 -25.68 4.49
N ILE A 483 -0.18 -25.22 4.65
CA ILE A 483 0.89 -25.29 3.64
C ILE A 483 2.19 -25.89 4.19
N ASP A 484 2.09 -26.60 5.31
CA ASP A 484 3.25 -27.19 6.00
C ASP A 484 3.89 -28.33 5.17
N ASP A 485 3.11 -28.99 4.31
CA ASP A 485 3.56 -30.06 3.39
C ASP A 485 4.48 -29.57 2.26
N TYR A 486 4.60 -28.26 2.05
CA TYR A 486 5.42 -27.69 0.97
C TYR A 486 6.75 -27.18 1.52
N ALA A 487 7.87 -27.43 0.83
CA ALA A 487 9.14 -26.84 1.22
C ALA A 487 9.21 -25.34 0.86
N THR A 488 10.07 -24.58 1.54
CA THR A 488 10.28 -23.15 1.28
C THR A 488 10.87 -22.85 -0.10
N LEU A 489 11.41 -23.84 -0.80
CA LEU A 489 11.98 -23.71 -2.15
C LEU A 489 11.13 -24.36 -3.25
N ASP A 490 9.93 -24.87 -2.93
CA ASP A 490 9.04 -25.58 -3.88
C ASP A 490 8.27 -24.66 -4.84
N PHE A 491 8.96 -23.72 -5.50
CA PHE A 491 8.35 -22.76 -6.44
C PHE A 491 7.72 -23.42 -7.67
N GLY A 492 8.01 -24.70 -7.94
CA GLY A 492 7.40 -25.48 -9.01
C GLY A 492 5.92 -25.81 -8.78
N LYS A 493 5.47 -25.88 -7.52
CA LYS A 493 4.08 -26.24 -7.14
C LYS A 493 3.13 -25.04 -7.08
N PHE A 494 3.34 -24.07 -7.97
CA PHE A 494 2.66 -22.78 -7.90
C PHE A 494 1.13 -22.87 -7.90
N ASP A 495 0.56 -23.62 -8.85
CA ASP A 495 -0.90 -23.70 -9.00
C ASP A 495 -1.57 -24.46 -7.84
N GLU A 496 -0.85 -25.40 -7.23
CA GLU A 496 -1.30 -26.17 -6.08
C GLU A 496 -1.38 -25.30 -4.82
N ILE A 497 -0.27 -24.64 -4.47
CA ILE A 497 -0.17 -23.75 -3.29
C ILE A 497 -1.17 -22.58 -3.41
N TYR A 498 -1.32 -22.01 -4.61
CA TYR A 498 -2.31 -20.97 -4.88
C TYR A 498 -3.74 -21.45 -4.59
N THR A 499 -4.08 -22.67 -5.03
CA THR A 499 -5.42 -23.25 -4.84
C THR A 499 -5.71 -23.50 -3.37
N VAL A 500 -4.74 -24.03 -2.62
CA VAL A 500 -4.84 -24.23 -1.16
C VAL A 500 -5.13 -22.90 -0.46
N GLY A 501 -4.36 -21.84 -0.76
CA GLY A 501 -4.58 -20.52 -0.18
C GLY A 501 -5.96 -19.94 -0.51
N ALA A 502 -6.46 -20.12 -1.73
CA ALA A 502 -7.77 -19.62 -2.15
C ALA A 502 -8.93 -20.37 -1.49
N GLN A 503 -8.84 -21.70 -1.37
CA GLN A 503 -9.84 -22.52 -0.69
C GLN A 503 -9.90 -22.19 0.80
N TYR A 504 -8.73 -22.12 1.45
CA TYR A 504 -8.61 -21.75 2.86
C TYR A 504 -9.20 -20.37 3.13
N GLY A 505 -8.77 -19.34 2.39
CA GLY A 505 -9.29 -17.99 2.53
C GLY A 505 -10.80 -17.93 2.34
N SER A 506 -11.34 -18.63 1.34
CA SER A 506 -12.79 -18.69 1.12
C SER A 506 -13.52 -19.34 2.29
N SER A 507 -13.01 -20.45 2.82
CA SER A 507 -13.66 -21.17 3.93
C SER A 507 -13.73 -20.35 5.22
N ILE A 508 -12.64 -19.65 5.56
CA ILE A 508 -12.57 -18.82 6.77
C ILE A 508 -13.43 -17.58 6.62
N LEU A 509 -13.35 -16.89 5.49
CA LEU A 509 -14.18 -15.70 5.28
C LEU A 509 -15.67 -16.08 5.29
N GLN A 510 -16.06 -17.24 4.76
CA GLN A 510 -17.43 -17.72 4.90
C GLN A 510 -17.82 -17.98 6.35
N ALA A 511 -16.93 -18.55 7.17
CA ALA A 511 -17.17 -18.77 8.58
C ALA A 511 -17.36 -17.43 9.32
N LEU A 512 -16.47 -16.46 9.09
CA LEU A 512 -16.51 -15.14 9.71
C LEU A 512 -17.75 -14.33 9.30
N VAL A 513 -18.21 -14.46 8.06
CA VAL A 513 -19.46 -13.85 7.61
C VAL A 513 -20.67 -14.48 8.31
N LYS A 514 -20.62 -15.79 8.59
CA LYS A 514 -21.69 -16.48 9.33
C LYS A 514 -21.70 -16.13 10.81
N THR A 515 -20.54 -15.97 11.45
CA THR A 515 -20.45 -15.55 12.86
C THR A 515 -20.79 -14.07 13.04
N GLY A 516 -20.71 -13.27 11.98
CA GLY A 516 -20.97 -11.82 12.04
C GLY A 516 -19.82 -11.01 12.62
N GLU A 517 -18.65 -11.64 12.80
CA GLU A 517 -17.43 -11.02 13.33
C GLU A 517 -16.71 -10.16 12.28
N LEU A 518 -17.03 -10.34 11.00
CA LEU A 518 -16.47 -9.54 9.91
C LEU A 518 -17.22 -8.20 9.74
N GLN A 519 -16.93 -7.22 10.59
CA GLN A 519 -17.42 -5.85 10.44
C GLN A 519 -16.30 -4.95 9.91
N ILE A 520 -16.32 -4.66 8.60
CA ILE A 520 -15.36 -3.76 7.96
C ILE A 520 -16.10 -2.52 7.44
N PRO A 521 -15.73 -1.30 7.87
CA PRO A 521 -16.36 -0.06 7.41
C PRO A 521 -16.33 0.09 5.88
N GLY A 522 -17.51 0.30 5.28
CA GLY A 522 -17.66 0.48 3.83
C GLY A 522 -17.53 -0.80 2.99
N ALA A 523 -17.46 -1.98 3.62
CA ALA A 523 -17.59 -3.26 2.92
C ALA A 523 -19.07 -3.71 2.96
N ASN A 524 -19.74 -3.72 1.81
CA ASN A 524 -21.10 -4.29 1.68
C ASN A 524 -21.01 -5.82 1.69
N ILE A 525 -20.72 -6.40 2.85
CA ILE A 525 -20.65 -7.84 3.03
C ILE A 525 -22.10 -8.34 3.18
N THR A 526 -22.70 -8.79 2.08
CA THR A 526 -24.05 -9.37 2.15
C THR A 526 -24.01 -10.71 2.89
N LYS A 527 -24.99 -10.96 3.77
CA LYS A 527 -25.14 -12.21 4.56
C LYS A 527 -25.23 -13.48 3.71
N THR A 528 -25.43 -13.34 2.40
CA THR A 528 -25.38 -14.44 1.44
C THR A 528 -23.97 -14.58 0.90
N GLY A 529 -23.18 -15.51 1.43
CA GLY A 529 -21.80 -15.79 1.00
C GLY A 529 -21.64 -16.35 -0.42
N HIS A 530 -22.36 -15.83 -1.42
CA HIS A 530 -22.31 -16.25 -2.81
C HIS A 530 -22.25 -15.06 -3.79
N ARG A 531 -21.11 -14.98 -4.50
CA ARG A 531 -20.89 -14.53 -5.89
C ARG A 531 -21.74 -13.35 -6.40
N ILE A 532 -21.07 -12.19 -6.55
CA ILE A 532 -21.36 -11.31 -7.70
C ILE A 532 -20.77 -11.99 -8.94
N LYS A 533 -21.56 -12.86 -9.61
CA LYS A 533 -21.24 -13.29 -10.98
C LYS A 533 -21.55 -12.12 -11.92
N THR A 534 -20.56 -11.30 -12.25
CA THR A 534 -20.62 -10.50 -13.50
C THR A 534 -19.84 -11.25 -14.56
N VAL A 535 -20.49 -12.27 -15.15
CA VAL A 535 -20.01 -12.91 -16.37
C VAL A 535 -20.67 -12.21 -17.55
N THR A 536 -19.91 -11.38 -18.25
CA THR A 536 -20.14 -11.13 -19.67
C THR A 536 -18.85 -11.43 -20.42
N ARG A 537 -18.60 -12.72 -20.67
CA ARG A 537 -17.73 -13.12 -21.77
C ARG A 537 -18.50 -12.81 -23.06
N ARG A 538 -18.11 -11.75 -23.77
CA ARG A 538 -18.42 -11.62 -25.19
C ARG A 538 -17.56 -12.65 -25.91
N ASN A 539 -18.18 -13.74 -26.36
CA ASN A 539 -17.61 -14.58 -27.40
C ASN A 539 -17.65 -13.75 -28.70
N SER A 540 -16.48 -13.46 -29.26
CA SER A 540 -16.35 -13.01 -30.64
C SER A 540 -16.52 -14.23 -31.57
N ILE A 541 -17.46 -14.12 -32.50
CA ILE A 541 -17.57 -14.93 -33.72
C ILE A 541 -16.40 -14.59 -34.64
#